data_AF-A0A392W7H8-F1
#
_entry.id   AF-A0A392W7H8-F1
#
_cell.length_a   1.000
_cell.length_b   1.000
_cell.length_c   1.000
_cell.angle_alpha   90.00
_cell.angle_beta   90.00
_cell.angle_gamma   90.00
#
_symmetry.space_group_name_H-M   'P 1'
#
loop_
_entity.id
_entity.type
_entity.pdbx_description
1 polymer ?
#
loop_
_entity_poly.entity_id
_entity_poly.type
_entity_poly.pdbx_seq_one_letter_code
_entity_poly.pdbx_strand_id
1 'polypeptide(L)' 'MINDNQSRFSIKGQPIHHFVGTSTFSEYTVVHAGCVAKINPDAPLDK' A
#
# COMPACT_ATOMS: atom_id res chain seq x y z
N MET A 1 4.72 8.84 -1.32
CA MET A 1 5.69 7.74 -1.46
C MET A 1 7.10 8.28 -1.27
N ILE A 2 8.04 7.53 -0.69
CA ILE A 2 9.41 8.04 -0.42
C ILE A 2 10.14 8.46 -1.72
N ASN A 3 9.88 7.75 -2.82
CA ASN A 3 10.59 7.97 -4.09
C ASN A 3 10.36 9.35 -4.73
N ASP A 4 9.14 9.90 -4.64
CA ASP A 4 8.75 11.11 -5.37
C ASP A 4 7.80 12.04 -4.59
N ASN A 5 7.54 11.72 -3.31
CA ASN A 5 6.59 12.42 -2.44
C ASN A 5 5.15 12.52 -2.98
N GLN A 6 4.79 11.75 -4.01
CA GLN A 6 3.44 11.74 -4.58
C GLN A 6 2.58 10.63 -3.96
N SER A 7 1.25 10.80 -4.02
CA SER A 7 0.30 9.75 -3.65
C SER A 7 0.03 8.79 -4.81
N ARG A 8 -0.40 7.57 -4.46
CA ARG A 8 -0.91 6.55 -5.38
C ARG A 8 -2.42 6.39 -5.34
N PHE A 9 -3.06 7.15 -4.45
CA PHE A 9 -4.51 7.21 -4.35
C PHE A 9 -4.98 8.58 -4.80
N SER A 10 -6.05 8.60 -5.58
CA SER A 10 -6.75 9.83 -5.94
C SER A 10 -8.23 9.54 -6.11
N ILE A 11 -9.06 10.54 -5.82
CA ILE A 11 -10.48 10.56 -6.19
C ILE A 11 -10.71 11.87 -6.94
N LYS A 12 -11.23 11.78 -8.17
CA LYS A 12 -11.53 12.95 -9.03
C LYS A 12 -10.33 13.90 -9.20
N GLY A 13 -9.12 13.34 -9.34
CA GLY A 13 -7.89 14.11 -9.52
C GLY A 13 -7.32 14.69 -8.22
N GLN A 14 -8.02 14.60 -7.10
CA GLN A 14 -7.49 15.02 -5.80
C GLN A 14 -6.74 13.87 -5.13
N PRO A 15 -5.47 14.07 -4.70
CA PRO A 15 -4.70 13.03 -4.03
C PRO A 15 -5.25 12.72 -2.64
N ILE A 16 -5.25 11.43 -2.28
CA ILE A 16 -5.56 10.93 -0.93
C ILE A 16 -4.25 10.48 -0.28
N HIS A 17 -3.97 10.91 0.95
CA HIS A 17 -2.70 10.59 1.59
C HIS A 17 -2.54 9.10 1.95
N HIS A 18 -1.30 8.63 1.87
CA HIS A 18 -0.91 7.33 2.40
C HIS A 18 -0.84 7.38 3.94
N PHE A 19 -1.12 6.26 4.60
CA PHE A 19 -1.00 6.10 6.05
C PHE A 19 0.01 5.01 6.38
N VAL A 20 1.04 5.36 7.16
CA VAL A 20 2.13 4.45 7.62
C VAL A 20 2.77 3.65 6.47
N GLY A 21 2.76 4.20 5.26
CA GLY A 21 3.38 3.58 4.09
C GLY A 21 2.72 2.28 3.59
N THR A 22 1.59 1.87 4.15
CA THR A 22 0.89 0.62 3.77
C THR A 22 -0.53 0.85 3.26
N SER A 23 -1.33 1.69 3.93
CA SER A 23 -2.71 2.00 3.53
C SER A 23 -3.55 0.77 3.17
N THR A 24 -3.67 -0.18 4.09
CA THR A 24 -4.32 -1.49 3.86
C THR A 24 -5.84 -1.45 3.78
N PHE A 25 -6.47 -0.30 4.00
CA PHE A 25 -7.93 -0.12 3.82
C PHE A 25 -8.27 0.27 2.38
N SER A 26 -7.73 -0.48 1.43
CA SER A 26 -8.02 -0.41 0.00
C SER A 26 -7.78 -1.79 -0.60
N GLU A 27 -8.59 -2.20 -1.57
CA GLU A 27 -8.44 -3.49 -2.25
C GLU A 27 -7.06 -3.65 -2.92
N TYR A 28 -6.45 -2.52 -3.32
CA TYR A 28 -5.10 -2.46 -3.87
C TYR A 28 -4.33 -1.31 -3.23
N THR A 29 -3.05 -1.54 -2.96
CA THR A 29 -2.15 -0.50 -2.44
C THR A 29 -0.77 -0.61 -3.09
N VAL A 30 0.00 0.47 -3.01
CA VAL A 30 1.39 0.53 -3.47
C VAL A 30 2.25 0.76 -2.24
N VAL A 31 3.23 -0.13 -2.02
CA VAL A 31 4.06 -0.15 -0.81
C VAL A 31 5.53 -0.21 -1.22
N HIS A 32 6.41 0.43 -0.44
CA HIS A 32 7.85 0.28 -0.63
C HIS A 32 8.26 -1.18 -0.34
N ALA A 33 9.11 -1.78 -1.18
CA ALA A 33 9.46 -3.20 -1.05
C ALA A 33 10.05 -3.56 0.33
N GLY A 34 10.81 -2.65 0.95
CA GLY A 34 11.33 -2.84 2.32
C GLY A 34 10.26 -2.89 3.42
N CYS A 35 9.01 -2.56 3.12
CA CYS A 35 7.86 -2.65 4.03
C CYS A 35 6.94 -3.84 3.70
N VAL A 36 7.35 -4.74 2.79
CA VAL A 36 6.61 -5.95 2.40
C VAL A 36 7.45 -7.18 2.73
N ALA A 37 6.94 -8.04 3.60
CA ALA A 37 7.56 -9.33 3.88
C ALA A 37 6.94 -10.41 2.99
N LYS A 38 7.77 -11.08 2.17
CA LYS A 38 7.36 -12.30 1.47
C LYS A 38 7.19 -13.42 2.50
N ILE A 39 6.02 -14.06 2.52
CA ILE A 39 5.71 -15.19 3.41
C ILE A 39 5.50 -16.48 2.61
N ASN A 40 5.23 -17.60 3.32
CA ASN A 40 4.89 -18.88 2.72
C ASN A 40 3.60 -18.76 1.87
N PRO A 41 3.59 -19.20 0.60
CA PRO A 41 2.37 -19.20 -0.23
C PRO A 41 1.21 -20.03 0.34
N ASP A 42 1.48 -21.02 1.21
CA ASP A 42 0.45 -21.87 1.83
C ASP A 42 -0.12 -21.29 3.14
N ALA A 43 0.35 -20.11 3.58
CA ALA A 43 -0.16 -19.47 4.79
C ALA A 43 -1.59 -18.92 4.58
N PRO A 44 -2.53 -19.16 5.52
CA PRO A 44 -3.90 -18.67 5.36
C PRO A 44 -3.99 -17.16 5.60
N LEU A 45 -4.40 -16.40 4.58
CA LEU A 45 -4.55 -14.93 4.65
C LEU A 45 -5.90 -14.47 5.22
N ASP A 46 -6.95 -15.26 5.03
CA ASP A 46 -8.34 -14.94 5.40
C ASP A 46 -8.74 -15.43 6.80
N LYS A 47 -7.76 -15.74 7.66
CA LYS A 47 -8.00 -16.43 8.94
C LYS A 47 -7.79 -15.53 10.14
#